data_AF-A0A1H1VP75-F1
#
_entry.id   AF-A0A1H1VP75-F1
#
_cell.length_a   1.000
_cell.length_b   1.000
_cell.length_c   1.000
_cell.angle_alpha   90.00
_cell.angle_beta   90.00
_cell.angle_gamma   90.00
#
_symmetry.space_group_name_H-M   'P 1'
#
loop_
_entity.id
_entity.type
_entity.pdbx_description
1 polymer ?
#
loop_
_entity_poly.entity_id
_entity_poly.type
_entity_poly.pdbx_seq_one_letter_code
_entity_poly.pdbx_strand_id
1 'polypeptide(L)'
;MKRREFVTGMGLLMGASMLSRGVFASGIEPGLAVSELRNGASGTTSSSALAGHFDVHQQVIPAAYVAALQARGIDHFAGRTLAVDSAGQALSALSAQGSGCALLSLPAPGVWLGDGKGAAQLARDCNDQLAAFAAQQPQQLGWLAALPLPDVEQAVAEAARALDQLGADGVALMASVDGRFLGDSEFDPLLAELNRREARVLVLPNLHPTSAELQLDVPGFAVEQACDLTRAAVNLVLSGSMERYPAIRWILAEGGGFLPYAAWRVSLANAMPGFADLAPQGVMTYLRRFYFATSSLALPALAVLGELVEPSRVLYARADQAAPPLAKAQQVGIWSAAELAGIRRGHALSLFPRFAQPGEGVVPAPVFTSETSLQRLKRAAAQPLAALMQRMKD
;
A
#
# COMPACT_ATOMS: atom_id res chain seq x y z
N MET A 1 -48.88 7.42 -7.15
CA MET A 1 -48.16 6.14 -6.90
C MET A 1 -46.69 6.48 -6.61
N LYS A 2 -46.19 6.00 -5.46
CA LYS A 2 -44.92 6.37 -4.78
C LYS A 2 -43.72 5.70 -5.49
N ARG A 3 -42.56 6.30 -5.77
CA ARG A 3 -41.49 6.87 -4.90
C ARG A 3 -41.08 5.95 -3.73
N ARG A 4 -40.36 4.87 -4.04
CA ARG A 4 -39.40 4.10 -3.20
C ARG A 4 -39.09 2.78 -3.93
N GLU A 5 -37.91 2.68 -4.54
CA GLU A 5 -37.20 1.40 -4.88
C GLU A 5 -35.95 1.56 -5.78
N PHE A 6 -35.43 2.78 -6.03
CA PHE A 6 -34.28 2.98 -6.94
C PHE A 6 -32.96 3.42 -6.27
N VAL A 7 -32.78 3.17 -4.97
CA VAL A 7 -31.55 3.56 -4.24
C VAL A 7 -31.14 2.45 -3.28
N THR A 8 -30.61 1.32 -3.77
CA THR A 8 -29.81 0.38 -2.93
C THR A 8 -28.95 -0.65 -3.68
N GLY A 9 -28.78 -0.58 -5.01
CA GLY A 9 -28.22 -1.73 -5.76
C GLY A 9 -27.03 -1.49 -6.70
N MET A 10 -26.49 -0.27 -6.81
CA MET A 10 -25.64 0.10 -7.97
C MET A 10 -24.18 0.46 -7.63
N GLY A 11 -23.68 0.09 -6.45
CA GLY A 11 -22.31 0.39 -6.03
C GLY A 11 -21.29 -0.74 -6.19
N LEU A 12 -21.68 -1.94 -6.63
CA LEU A 12 -20.83 -3.12 -6.48
C LEU A 12 -20.84 -4.13 -7.64
N LEU A 13 -21.41 -3.81 -8.81
CA LEU A 13 -21.67 -4.83 -9.83
C LEU A 13 -21.61 -4.38 -11.31
N MET A 14 -20.75 -3.43 -11.68
CA MET A 14 -20.41 -3.24 -13.10
C MET A 14 -18.91 -3.39 -13.35
N GLY A 15 -18.56 -4.61 -13.76
CA GLY A 15 -17.28 -4.99 -14.34
C GLY A 15 -17.26 -6.42 -14.88
N ALA A 16 -18.41 -7.07 -15.04
CA ALA A 16 -18.48 -8.44 -15.52
C ALA A 16 -19.81 -8.71 -16.25
N SER A 17 -19.91 -8.34 -17.53
CA SER A 17 -20.64 -9.14 -18.53
C SER A 17 -20.44 -8.63 -19.97
N MET A 18 -20.04 -9.59 -20.83
CA MET A 18 -20.27 -9.68 -22.29
C MET A 18 -19.36 -8.90 -23.25
N LEU A 19 -18.45 -9.60 -23.95
CA LEU A 19 -18.76 -10.24 -25.24
C LEU A 19 -17.67 -11.24 -25.68
N SER A 20 -18.12 -12.44 -26.02
CA SER A 20 -17.35 -13.53 -26.61
C SER A 20 -17.16 -13.36 -28.12
N ARG A 21 -15.98 -13.79 -28.62
CA ARG A 21 -15.69 -14.59 -29.84
C ARG A 21 -14.55 -14.00 -30.67
N GLY A 22 -13.48 -14.76 -30.81
CA GLY A 22 -12.44 -14.49 -31.83
C GLY A 22 -11.12 -15.22 -31.60
N VAL A 23 -11.12 -16.53 -31.87
CA VAL A 23 -10.03 -17.31 -32.50
C VAL A 23 -8.59 -17.05 -32.02
N PHE A 24 -8.04 -18.00 -31.25
CA PHE A 24 -6.84 -18.76 -31.66
C PHE A 24 -6.80 -20.06 -30.87
N ALA A 25 -7.04 -21.16 -31.57
CA ALA A 25 -6.78 -22.52 -31.11
C ALA A 25 -5.30 -22.82 -31.38
N SER A 26 -4.56 -23.24 -30.36
CA SER A 26 -3.49 -24.22 -30.50
C SER A 26 -3.29 -24.90 -29.15
N GLY A 27 -3.48 -26.22 -29.14
CA GLY A 27 -3.58 -27.04 -27.94
C GLY A 27 -2.22 -27.37 -27.34
N ILE A 28 -2.26 -27.66 -26.04
CA ILE A 28 -1.31 -28.51 -25.33
C ILE A 28 -2.15 -29.35 -24.35
N GLU A 29 -2.03 -30.68 -24.45
CA GLU A 29 -2.73 -31.64 -23.59
C GLU A 29 -2.23 -31.62 -22.13
N PRO A 30 -3.08 -31.99 -21.15
CA PRO A 30 -2.68 -32.11 -19.76
C PRO A 30 -2.16 -33.52 -19.48
N GLY A 31 -0.87 -33.62 -19.17
CA GLY A 31 -0.30 -34.84 -18.64
C GLY A 31 0.87 -34.49 -17.73
N LEU A 32 0.68 -34.63 -16.42
CA LEU A 32 1.63 -35.25 -15.49
C LEU A 32 1.03 -35.28 -14.08
N ALA A 33 1.10 -36.47 -13.50
CA ALA A 33 0.48 -36.87 -12.25
C ALA A 33 1.01 -36.09 -11.04
N VAL A 34 0.09 -35.70 -10.15
CA VAL A 34 0.40 -35.24 -8.80
C VAL A 34 0.68 -36.50 -7.96
N SER A 35 1.95 -36.81 -7.72
CA SER A 35 2.34 -37.74 -6.67
C SER A 35 2.52 -37.00 -5.35
N GLU A 36 1.95 -37.60 -4.32
CA GLU A 36 1.86 -37.13 -2.94
C GLU A 36 3.21 -36.73 -2.34
N LEU A 37 3.28 -35.55 -1.73
CA LEU A 37 4.25 -35.24 -0.68
C LEU A 37 3.50 -35.07 0.64
N ARG A 38 3.17 -36.22 1.25
CA ARG A 38 3.08 -36.33 2.70
C ARG A 38 4.50 -36.33 3.23
N ASN A 39 4.90 -35.24 3.87
CA ASN A 39 5.88 -35.29 4.95
C ASN A 39 5.63 -34.11 5.89
N GLY A 40 5.15 -34.42 7.09
CA GLY A 40 5.21 -33.48 8.20
C GLY A 40 6.67 -33.21 8.53
N ALA A 41 7.06 -31.95 8.49
CA ALA A 41 8.37 -31.51 8.93
C ALA A 41 8.18 -30.30 9.85
N SER A 42 8.47 -30.50 11.14
CA SER A 42 9.00 -29.44 11.99
C SER A 42 10.34 -29.02 11.38
N GLY A 43 10.31 -28.10 10.43
CA GLY A 43 11.47 -27.74 9.60
C GLY A 43 12.26 -26.59 10.21
N THR A 44 13.53 -26.86 10.56
CA THR A 44 14.56 -25.81 10.64
C THR A 44 14.78 -25.22 9.24
N THR A 45 14.28 -24.01 9.01
CA THR A 45 14.53 -23.26 7.76
C THR A 45 16.02 -22.90 7.66
N SER A 46 16.63 -23.11 6.49
CA SER A 46 18.05 -22.79 6.29
C SER A 46 18.28 -21.27 6.22
N SER A 47 19.42 -20.79 6.71
CA SER A 47 19.79 -19.36 6.67
C SER A 47 19.81 -18.78 5.25
N SER A 48 20.11 -19.58 4.21
CA SER A 48 20.10 -19.11 2.82
C SER A 48 18.69 -18.86 2.28
N ALA A 49 17.67 -19.59 2.77
CA ALA A 49 16.29 -19.37 2.38
C ALA A 49 15.75 -18.06 2.99
N LEU A 50 16.13 -17.76 4.23
CA LEU A 50 15.73 -16.53 4.93
C LEU A 50 16.37 -15.25 4.36
N ALA A 51 17.52 -15.38 3.68
CA ALA A 51 18.25 -14.27 3.06
C ALA A 51 17.73 -13.87 1.66
N GLY A 52 16.63 -14.49 1.18
CA GLY A 52 15.98 -14.12 -0.09
C GLY A 52 15.34 -12.73 -0.07
N HIS A 53 14.61 -12.38 -1.13
CA HIS A 53 13.91 -11.09 -1.21
C HIS A 53 12.99 -10.85 0.00
N PHE A 54 12.82 -9.59 0.39
CA PHE A 54 11.80 -9.17 1.34
C PHE A 54 10.62 -8.61 0.53
N ASP A 55 9.50 -9.32 0.51
CA ASP A 55 8.28 -8.84 -0.13
C ASP A 55 7.43 -8.01 0.85
N VAL A 56 7.38 -6.68 0.66
CA VAL A 56 6.64 -5.80 1.57
C VAL A 56 5.12 -5.85 1.38
N HIS A 57 4.62 -6.57 0.37
CA HIS A 57 3.20 -6.66 0.10
C HIS A 57 2.82 -8.00 -0.55
N GLN A 58 2.41 -8.96 0.27
CA GLN A 58 1.81 -10.21 -0.18
C GLN A 58 0.33 -10.27 0.25
N GLN A 59 -0.56 -10.31 -0.74
CA GLN A 59 -1.99 -10.41 -0.47
C GLN A 59 -2.38 -11.81 -0.01
N VAL A 60 -3.23 -11.87 1.00
CA VAL A 60 -3.85 -13.10 1.51
C VAL A 60 -5.34 -12.84 1.72
N ILE A 61 -6.16 -13.84 1.40
CA ILE A 61 -7.62 -13.82 1.59
C ILE A 61 -7.99 -14.74 2.76
N PRO A 62 -8.19 -14.20 3.98
CA PRO A 62 -8.56 -14.99 5.15
C PRO A 62 -9.99 -15.55 5.05
N ALA A 63 -10.29 -16.61 5.81
CA ALA A 63 -11.61 -17.25 5.81
C ALA A 63 -12.73 -16.30 6.21
N ALA A 64 -12.48 -15.40 7.17
CA ALA A 64 -13.45 -14.40 7.59
C ALA A 64 -13.82 -13.45 6.43
N TYR A 65 -12.84 -13.11 5.59
CA TYR A 65 -13.05 -12.25 4.43
C TYR A 65 -13.87 -12.96 3.35
N VAL A 66 -13.57 -14.24 3.09
CA VAL A 66 -14.35 -15.07 2.17
C VAL A 66 -15.81 -15.13 2.60
N ALA A 67 -16.07 -15.44 3.87
CA ALA A 67 -17.42 -15.51 4.40
C ALA A 67 -18.17 -14.17 4.29
N ALA A 68 -17.50 -13.05 4.57
CA ALA A 68 -18.09 -11.72 4.49
C ALA A 68 -18.49 -11.30 3.06
N LEU A 69 -17.69 -11.70 2.07
CA LEU A 69 -17.98 -11.47 0.64
C LEU A 69 -19.09 -12.40 0.13
N GLN A 70 -19.05 -13.69 0.47
CA GLN A 70 -20.10 -14.65 0.09
C GLN A 70 -21.47 -14.29 0.70
N ALA A 71 -21.51 -13.78 1.93
CA ALA A 71 -22.73 -13.28 2.54
C ALA A 71 -23.36 -12.10 1.78
N ARG A 72 -22.59 -11.43 0.90
CA ARG A 72 -23.03 -10.36 0.01
C ARG A 72 -23.25 -10.82 -1.44
N GLY A 73 -23.20 -12.14 -1.70
CA GLY A 73 -23.36 -12.72 -3.03
C GLY A 73 -22.14 -12.52 -3.93
N ILE A 74 -20.96 -12.27 -3.36
CA ILE A 74 -19.71 -12.07 -4.10
C ILE A 74 -18.89 -13.36 -4.05
N ASP A 75 -18.96 -14.15 -5.11
CA ASP A 75 -18.21 -15.41 -5.24
C ASP A 75 -16.96 -15.28 -6.13
N HIS A 76 -16.81 -14.14 -6.81
CA HIS A 76 -15.68 -13.82 -7.68
C HIS A 76 -15.08 -12.50 -7.25
N PHE A 77 -13.76 -12.46 -7.07
CA PHE A 77 -13.04 -11.29 -6.63
C PHE A 77 -11.73 -11.18 -7.42
N ALA A 78 -11.44 -10.00 -7.99
CA ALA A 78 -10.24 -9.76 -8.81
C ALA A 78 -10.02 -10.80 -9.94
N GLY A 79 -11.09 -11.20 -10.64
CA GLY A 79 -11.03 -12.13 -11.78
C GLY A 79 -10.81 -13.61 -11.42
N ARG A 80 -10.77 -13.95 -10.13
CA ARG A 80 -10.67 -15.34 -9.62
C ARG A 80 -11.89 -15.71 -8.80
N THR A 81 -12.21 -16.99 -8.77
CA THR A 81 -13.15 -17.54 -7.77
C THR A 81 -12.57 -17.32 -6.39
N LEU A 82 -13.40 -16.83 -5.48
CA LEU A 82 -13.01 -16.52 -4.12
C LEU A 82 -12.63 -17.81 -3.39
N ALA A 83 -11.41 -17.87 -2.86
CA ALA A 83 -10.89 -19.02 -2.13
C ALA A 83 -10.17 -18.54 -0.87
N VAL A 84 -10.22 -19.35 0.18
CA VAL A 84 -9.47 -19.11 1.41
C VAL A 84 -8.02 -19.42 1.17
N ASP A 85 -7.15 -18.46 1.43
CA ASP A 85 -5.72 -18.67 1.46
C ASP A 85 -5.28 -19.23 2.81
N SER A 86 -4.28 -20.10 2.77
CA SER A 86 -3.63 -20.67 3.95
C SER A 86 -2.19 -20.15 4.10
N ALA A 87 -1.65 -20.19 5.32
CA ALA A 87 -0.24 -19.91 5.56
C ALA A 87 0.69 -20.80 4.72
N GLY A 88 0.32 -22.07 4.47
CA GLY A 88 1.07 -22.98 3.60
C GLY A 88 1.15 -22.49 2.14
N GLN A 89 0.05 -21.93 1.61
CA GLN A 89 0.07 -21.29 0.28
C GLN A 89 0.92 -20.02 0.28
N ALA A 90 0.85 -19.21 1.34
CA ALA A 90 1.68 -18.01 1.46
C ALA A 90 3.18 -18.34 1.48
N LEU A 91 3.60 -19.39 2.20
CA LEU A 91 4.98 -19.88 2.25
C LEU A 91 5.43 -20.52 0.93
N SER A 92 4.53 -21.24 0.26
CA SER A 92 4.83 -21.81 -1.07
C SER A 92 5.05 -20.69 -2.08
N ALA A 93 4.27 -19.62 -1.99
CA ALA A 93 4.46 -18.42 -2.83
C ALA A 93 5.82 -17.77 -2.57
N LEU A 94 6.23 -17.57 -1.30
CA LEU A 94 7.56 -17.07 -0.95
C LEU A 94 8.68 -17.87 -1.63
N SER A 95 8.64 -19.19 -1.47
CA SER A 95 9.64 -20.11 -2.02
C SER A 95 9.71 -20.02 -3.55
N ALA A 96 8.55 -20.01 -4.22
CA ALA A 96 8.47 -19.92 -5.68
C ALA A 96 9.00 -18.57 -6.23
N GLN A 97 8.97 -17.51 -5.41
CA GLN A 97 9.39 -16.17 -5.79
C GLN A 97 10.85 -15.87 -5.45
N GLY A 98 11.51 -16.76 -4.70
CA GLY A 98 12.83 -16.49 -4.13
C GLY A 98 12.81 -15.46 -3.00
N SER A 99 11.66 -15.25 -2.37
CA SER A 99 11.49 -14.36 -1.22
C SER A 99 11.77 -15.13 0.07
N GLY A 100 12.60 -14.56 0.94
CA GLY A 100 12.90 -15.13 2.25
C GLY A 100 11.95 -14.68 3.34
N CYS A 101 11.24 -13.57 3.10
CA CYS A 101 10.19 -13.10 3.99
C CYS A 101 9.16 -12.23 3.26
N ALA A 102 7.95 -12.14 3.81
CA ALA A 102 6.88 -11.28 3.32
C ALA A 102 6.03 -10.67 4.44
N LEU A 103 5.40 -9.54 4.13
CA LEU A 103 4.32 -8.97 4.93
C LEU A 103 2.97 -9.31 4.31
N LEU A 104 2.16 -10.03 5.06
CA LEU A 104 0.80 -10.41 4.70
C LEU A 104 -0.14 -9.22 4.89
N SER A 105 -1.03 -8.98 3.93
CA SER A 105 -2.04 -7.92 4.02
C SER A 105 -3.32 -8.33 3.31
N LEU A 106 -4.45 -7.77 3.74
CA LEU A 106 -5.74 -7.95 3.08
C LEU A 106 -5.74 -7.21 1.71
N PRO A 107 -6.35 -7.76 0.64
CA PRO A 107 -6.50 -7.02 -0.61
C PRO A 107 -7.52 -5.87 -0.47
N ALA A 108 -7.56 -5.00 -1.49
CA ALA A 108 -8.67 -4.05 -1.66
C ALA A 108 -10.03 -4.80 -1.72
N PRO A 109 -11.18 -4.17 -1.42
CA PRO A 109 -11.34 -2.83 -0.83
C PRO A 109 -11.00 -2.76 0.68
N GLY A 110 -10.31 -3.76 1.22
CA GLY A 110 -10.14 -3.90 2.66
C GLY A 110 -11.46 -4.31 3.32
N VAL A 111 -11.70 -3.86 4.55
CA VAL A 111 -12.86 -4.30 5.35
C VAL A 111 -14.11 -3.44 5.17
N TRP A 112 -13.99 -2.33 4.43
CA TRP A 112 -15.12 -1.50 4.06
C TRP A 112 -15.77 -2.06 2.79
N LEU A 113 -16.88 -2.76 2.96
CA LEU A 113 -17.64 -3.39 1.87
C LEU A 113 -18.85 -2.54 1.41
N GLY A 114 -18.82 -1.23 1.69
CA GLY A 114 -19.78 -0.24 1.17
C GLY A 114 -20.97 0.12 2.08
N ASP A 115 -21.21 -0.59 3.18
CA ASP A 115 -22.35 -0.34 4.08
C ASP A 115 -21.97 -0.14 5.55
N GLY A 116 -20.68 -0.22 5.87
CA GLY A 116 -20.12 -0.13 7.23
C GLY A 116 -20.53 -1.24 8.20
N LYS A 117 -21.50 -2.08 7.82
CA LYS A 117 -22.04 -3.13 8.69
C LYS A 117 -21.01 -4.23 8.85
N GLY A 118 -20.51 -4.33 10.07
CA GLY A 118 -19.56 -5.37 10.46
C GLY A 118 -18.13 -5.10 10.02
N ALA A 119 -17.78 -3.91 9.50
CA ALA A 119 -16.40 -3.60 9.10
C ALA A 119 -15.40 -3.74 10.26
N ALA A 120 -15.77 -3.27 11.46
CA ALA A 120 -14.95 -3.40 12.66
C ALA A 120 -14.76 -4.86 13.10
N GLN A 121 -15.83 -5.67 13.06
CA GLN A 121 -15.73 -7.10 13.38
C GLN A 121 -14.91 -7.85 12.34
N LEU A 122 -15.14 -7.56 11.05
CA LEU A 122 -14.39 -8.14 9.95
C LEU A 122 -12.89 -7.81 10.05
N ALA A 123 -12.55 -6.56 10.41
CA ALA A 123 -11.17 -6.17 10.67
C ALA A 123 -10.53 -7.04 11.77
N ARG A 124 -11.23 -7.22 12.90
CA ARG A 124 -10.74 -8.06 13.99
C ARG A 124 -10.53 -9.50 13.56
N ASP A 125 -11.54 -10.10 12.92
CA ASP A 125 -11.49 -11.50 12.50
C ASP A 125 -10.38 -11.73 11.46
N CYS A 126 -10.23 -10.82 10.49
CA CYS A 126 -9.15 -10.87 9.51
C CYS A 126 -7.78 -10.69 10.16
N ASN A 127 -7.63 -9.71 11.06
CA ASN A 127 -6.36 -9.44 11.74
C ASN A 127 -5.94 -10.60 12.65
N ASP A 128 -6.88 -11.23 13.36
CA ASP A 128 -6.61 -12.41 14.18
C ASP A 128 -6.13 -13.59 13.33
N GLN A 129 -6.72 -13.77 12.13
CA GLN A 129 -6.28 -14.80 11.18
C GLN A 129 -4.91 -14.50 10.56
N LEU A 130 -4.64 -13.24 10.19
CA LEU A 130 -3.33 -12.82 9.69
C LEU A 130 -2.23 -12.98 10.75
N ALA A 131 -2.52 -12.60 12.00
CA ALA A 131 -1.63 -12.82 13.14
C ALA A 131 -1.34 -14.32 13.34
N ALA A 132 -2.38 -15.16 13.28
CA ALA A 132 -2.23 -16.61 13.39
C ALA A 132 -1.41 -17.20 12.23
N PHE A 133 -1.56 -16.69 11.01
CA PHE A 133 -0.75 -17.12 9.87
C PHE A 133 0.72 -16.73 10.03
N ALA A 134 0.99 -15.46 10.39
CA ALA A 134 2.35 -14.98 10.60
C ALA A 134 3.07 -15.75 11.73
N ALA A 135 2.34 -16.11 12.80
CA ALA A 135 2.87 -16.88 13.92
C ALA A 135 3.34 -18.29 13.57
N GLN A 136 2.93 -18.86 12.43
CA GLN A 136 3.40 -20.19 11.99
C GLN A 136 4.86 -20.16 11.54
N GLN A 137 5.34 -19.03 11.02
CA GLN A 137 6.70 -18.84 10.53
C GLN A 137 7.17 -17.40 10.81
N PRO A 138 7.34 -17.00 12.08
CA PRO A 138 7.52 -15.59 12.46
C PRO A 138 8.81 -14.96 11.91
N GLN A 139 9.80 -15.76 11.52
CA GLN A 139 11.03 -15.28 10.87
C GLN A 139 10.87 -14.99 9.37
N GLN A 140 9.81 -15.53 8.74
CA GLN A 140 9.52 -15.37 7.30
C GLN A 140 8.26 -14.54 7.06
N LEU A 141 7.28 -14.60 7.96
CA LEU A 141 5.99 -13.97 7.79
C LEU A 141 5.80 -12.86 8.83
N GLY A 142 5.48 -11.67 8.32
CA GLY A 142 4.85 -10.61 9.09
C GLY A 142 3.48 -10.30 8.55
N TRP A 143 2.84 -9.31 9.14
CA TRP A 143 1.50 -8.92 8.72
C TRP A 143 1.21 -7.46 9.01
N LEU A 144 0.35 -6.89 8.18
CA LEU A 144 -0.12 -5.52 8.27
C LEU A 144 -1.60 -5.53 8.61
N ALA A 145 -1.97 -4.83 9.69
CA ALA A 145 -3.34 -4.81 10.15
C ALA A 145 -4.25 -4.03 9.19
N ALA A 146 -5.41 -4.60 8.88
CA ALA A 146 -6.49 -3.87 8.23
C ALA A 146 -7.25 -3.06 9.29
N LEU A 147 -7.65 -1.83 8.95
CA LEU A 147 -8.38 -0.94 9.86
C LEU A 147 -9.76 -0.60 9.32
N PRO A 148 -10.81 -0.57 10.18
CA PRO A 148 -12.20 -0.36 9.78
C PRO A 148 -12.55 1.10 9.48
N LEU A 149 -11.75 1.80 8.67
CA LEU A 149 -12.17 3.10 8.13
C LEU A 149 -13.46 2.95 7.31
N PRO A 150 -14.34 3.97 7.28
CA PRO A 150 -14.18 5.32 7.83
C PRO A 150 -14.56 5.44 9.32
N ASP A 151 -14.83 4.34 10.05
CA ASP A 151 -15.08 4.38 11.49
C ASP A 151 -13.76 4.63 12.26
N VAL A 152 -13.48 5.92 12.52
CA VAL A 152 -12.21 6.38 13.10
C VAL A 152 -12.01 5.88 14.52
N GLU A 153 -13.08 5.82 15.33
CA GLU A 153 -13.00 5.33 16.70
C GLU A 153 -12.60 3.86 16.73
N GLN A 154 -13.28 3.03 15.93
CA GLN A 154 -12.93 1.61 15.81
C GLN A 154 -11.57 1.41 15.14
N ALA A 155 -11.19 2.25 14.18
CA ALA A 155 -9.87 2.19 13.55
C ALA A 155 -8.73 2.51 14.53
N VAL A 156 -8.90 3.50 15.40
CA VAL A 156 -7.94 3.82 16.47
C VAL A 156 -7.84 2.65 17.47
N ALA A 157 -8.98 2.11 17.92
CA ALA A 157 -9.00 1.00 18.86
C ALA A 157 -8.33 -0.25 18.27
N GLU A 158 -8.60 -0.55 17.00
CA GLU A 158 -8.02 -1.69 16.31
C GLU A 158 -6.53 -1.50 15.99
N ALA A 159 -6.09 -0.29 15.64
CA ALA A 159 -4.67 0.02 15.46
C ALA A 159 -3.89 -0.21 16.76
N ALA A 160 -4.43 0.23 17.91
CA ALA A 160 -3.83 -0.02 19.22
C ALA A 160 -3.77 -1.52 19.54
N ARG A 161 -4.86 -2.26 19.31
CA ARG A 161 -4.89 -3.71 19.55
C ARG A 161 -3.89 -4.46 18.66
N ALA A 162 -3.92 -4.21 17.36
CA ALA A 162 -3.11 -4.93 16.40
C ALA A 162 -1.60 -4.65 16.58
N LEU A 163 -1.22 -3.38 16.75
CA LEU A 163 0.19 -2.99 16.89
C LEU A 163 0.73 -3.33 18.28
N ASP A 164 -0.03 -3.10 19.36
CA ASP A 164 0.50 -3.20 20.73
C ASP A 164 0.29 -4.59 21.35
N GLN A 165 -0.79 -5.31 20.99
CA GLN A 165 -1.15 -6.59 21.62
C GLN A 165 -0.89 -7.79 20.72
N LEU A 166 -1.17 -7.69 19.42
CA LEU A 166 -0.99 -8.79 18.47
C LEU A 166 0.36 -8.77 17.75
N GLY A 167 1.11 -7.67 17.84
CA GLY A 167 2.43 -7.54 17.22
C GLY A 167 2.40 -7.43 15.71
N ALA A 168 1.41 -6.71 15.14
CA ALA A 168 1.43 -6.33 13.72
C ALA A 168 2.69 -5.52 13.38
N ASP A 169 3.24 -5.74 12.19
CA ASP A 169 4.43 -5.03 11.69
C ASP A 169 4.15 -3.60 11.22
N GLY A 170 2.87 -3.29 11.04
CA GLY A 170 2.37 -2.04 10.53
C GLY A 170 0.87 -2.17 10.21
N VAL A 171 0.37 -1.23 9.42
CA VAL A 171 -1.03 -1.21 8.99
C VAL A 171 -1.11 -1.10 7.47
N ALA A 172 -2.16 -1.69 6.89
CA ALA A 172 -2.50 -1.54 5.49
C ALA A 172 -3.78 -0.69 5.39
N LEU A 173 -3.68 0.44 4.70
CA LEU A 173 -4.79 1.36 4.46
C LEU A 173 -5.10 1.44 2.98
N MET A 174 -6.38 1.62 2.66
CA MET A 174 -6.80 1.98 1.30
C MET A 174 -6.45 3.43 1.02
N ALA A 175 -6.02 3.73 -0.20
CA ALA A 175 -5.70 5.09 -0.66
C ALA A 175 -6.91 6.03 -0.52
N SER A 176 -8.12 5.50 -0.75
CA SER A 176 -9.37 6.14 -0.36
C SER A 176 -10.37 5.16 0.24
N VAL A 177 -11.29 5.68 1.06
CA VAL A 177 -12.38 4.93 1.67
C VAL A 177 -13.59 5.84 1.81
N ASP A 178 -14.74 5.35 1.32
CA ASP A 178 -16.01 6.08 1.36
C ASP A 178 -15.93 7.53 0.85
N GLY A 179 -15.20 7.74 -0.26
CA GLY A 179 -15.04 9.07 -0.88
C GLY A 179 -14.04 10.00 -0.18
N ARG A 180 -13.27 9.50 0.81
CA ARG A 180 -12.28 10.28 1.54
C ARG A 180 -10.88 9.74 1.31
N PHE A 181 -9.92 10.65 1.19
CA PHE A 181 -8.50 10.34 1.13
C PHE A 181 -7.87 10.39 2.52
N LEU A 182 -6.68 9.80 2.66
CA LEU A 182 -6.02 9.60 3.94
C LEU A 182 -5.61 10.89 4.69
N GLY A 183 -5.54 12.03 4.01
CA GLY A 183 -5.29 13.34 4.60
C GLY A 183 -6.55 14.15 4.96
N ASP A 184 -7.73 13.52 4.90
CA ASP A 184 -8.96 14.11 5.45
C ASP A 184 -8.81 14.34 6.96
N SER A 185 -9.23 15.52 7.44
CA SER A 185 -9.12 15.88 8.85
C SER A 185 -9.92 14.98 9.79
N GLU A 186 -10.95 14.28 9.31
CA GLU A 186 -11.65 13.29 10.12
C GLU A 186 -10.74 12.12 10.53
N PHE A 187 -9.69 11.84 9.75
CA PHE A 187 -8.72 10.79 10.06
C PHE A 187 -7.57 11.25 10.97
N ASP A 188 -7.53 12.52 11.37
CA ASP A 188 -6.49 13.07 12.26
C ASP A 188 -6.30 12.24 13.56
N PRO A 189 -7.35 11.76 14.27
CA PRO A 189 -7.17 10.92 15.45
C PRO A 189 -6.42 9.61 15.15
N LEU A 190 -6.71 8.96 14.01
CA LEU A 190 -5.98 7.78 13.58
C LEU A 190 -4.53 8.11 13.24
N LEU A 191 -4.30 9.19 12.48
CA LEU A 191 -2.95 9.60 12.11
C LEU A 191 -2.11 9.98 13.33
N ALA A 192 -2.70 10.62 14.34
CA ALA A 192 -2.03 10.90 15.60
C ALA A 192 -1.57 9.62 16.32
N GLU A 193 -2.42 8.60 16.38
CA GLU A 193 -2.10 7.31 17.01
C GLU A 193 -1.05 6.51 16.24
N LEU A 194 -1.10 6.53 14.90
CA LEU A 194 -0.08 5.94 14.04
C LEU A 194 1.26 6.67 14.17
N ASN A 195 1.23 8.01 14.23
CA ASN A 195 2.42 8.84 14.40
C ASN A 195 3.11 8.58 15.74
N ARG A 196 2.34 8.48 16.84
CA ARG A 196 2.86 8.18 18.18
C ARG A 196 3.61 6.84 18.22
N ARG A 197 3.22 5.89 17.38
CA ARG A 197 3.85 4.55 17.24
C ARG A 197 4.92 4.50 16.16
N GLU A 198 5.17 5.62 15.49
CA GLU A 198 6.00 5.71 14.28
C GLU A 198 5.66 4.59 13.26
N ALA A 199 4.36 4.36 13.08
CA ALA A 199 3.85 3.19 12.38
C ALA A 199 4.30 3.16 10.91
N ARG A 200 4.45 1.93 10.40
CA ARG A 200 4.65 1.67 8.97
C ARG A 200 3.27 1.51 8.36
N VAL A 201 2.97 2.29 7.33
CA VAL A 201 1.65 2.30 6.69
C VAL A 201 1.81 1.97 5.22
N LEU A 202 1.35 0.78 4.82
CA LEU A 202 1.20 0.42 3.42
C LEU A 202 -0.10 1.03 2.88
N VAL A 203 -0.01 1.82 1.83
CA VAL A 203 -1.16 2.41 1.14
C VAL A 203 -1.41 1.58 -0.11
N LEU A 204 -2.55 0.91 -0.13
CA LEU A 204 -3.02 0.08 -1.24
C LEU A 204 -4.01 0.85 -2.10
N PRO A 205 -4.04 0.62 -3.42
CA PRO A 205 -5.04 1.25 -4.26
C PRO A 205 -6.45 0.79 -3.89
N ASN A 206 -7.42 1.67 -4.06
CA ASN A 206 -8.83 1.34 -4.04
C ASN A 206 -9.50 1.91 -5.30
N LEU A 207 -10.83 1.96 -5.31
CA LEU A 207 -11.61 2.67 -6.31
C LEU A 207 -12.42 3.76 -5.63
N HIS A 208 -11.98 5.01 -5.80
CA HIS A 208 -12.73 6.16 -5.31
C HIS A 208 -14.12 6.20 -5.99
N PRO A 209 -15.21 6.53 -5.27
CA PRO A 209 -16.56 6.58 -5.86
C PRO A 209 -16.67 7.43 -7.13
N THR A 210 -15.92 8.54 -7.19
CA THR A 210 -15.86 9.41 -8.39
C THR A 210 -15.36 8.69 -9.64
N SER A 211 -14.55 7.64 -9.51
CA SER A 211 -14.09 6.84 -10.65
C SER A 211 -15.25 6.09 -11.32
N ALA A 212 -16.23 5.63 -10.53
CA ALA A 212 -17.44 5.03 -11.08
C ALA A 212 -18.35 6.07 -11.74
N GLU A 213 -18.37 7.31 -11.23
CA GLU A 213 -19.15 8.41 -11.80
C GLU A 213 -18.65 8.85 -13.19
N LEU A 214 -17.35 8.66 -13.47
CA LEU A 214 -16.75 8.99 -14.77
C LEU A 214 -17.21 8.08 -15.92
N GLN A 215 -17.71 6.87 -15.61
CA GLN A 215 -18.24 5.90 -16.60
C GLN A 215 -17.30 5.61 -17.78
N LEU A 216 -15.99 5.56 -17.53
CA LEU A 216 -14.98 5.34 -18.58
C LEU A 216 -14.95 3.91 -19.17
N ASP A 217 -15.76 2.98 -18.65
CA ASP A 217 -15.83 1.56 -19.04
C ASP A 217 -14.46 0.90 -19.25
N VAL A 218 -13.54 1.14 -18.30
CA VAL A 218 -12.21 0.52 -18.24
C VAL A 218 -12.06 -0.23 -16.92
N PRO A 219 -11.36 -1.38 -16.90
CA PRO A 219 -11.03 -2.06 -15.66
C PRO A 219 -10.28 -1.11 -14.71
N GLY A 220 -10.71 -1.05 -13.45
CA GLY A 220 -10.18 -0.07 -12.48
C GLY A 220 -8.66 -0.12 -12.29
N PHE A 221 -8.05 -1.31 -12.38
CA PHE A 221 -6.60 -1.48 -12.28
C PHE A 221 -5.81 -0.80 -13.41
N ALA A 222 -6.44 -0.55 -14.56
CA ALA A 222 -5.74 -0.02 -15.73
C ALA A 222 -5.37 1.47 -15.56
N VAL A 223 -6.20 2.25 -14.86
CA VAL A 223 -6.02 3.70 -14.71
C VAL A 223 -6.42 4.19 -13.32
N GLU A 224 -7.63 3.85 -12.86
CA GLU A 224 -8.25 4.50 -11.71
C GLU A 224 -7.56 4.16 -10.38
N GLN A 225 -7.05 2.94 -10.21
CA GLN A 225 -6.27 2.55 -9.02
C GLN A 225 -4.96 3.34 -8.88
N ALA A 226 -4.26 3.57 -10.00
CA ALA A 226 -3.06 4.40 -10.02
C ALA A 226 -3.39 5.89 -9.75
N CYS A 227 -4.53 6.37 -10.27
CA CYS A 227 -5.05 7.70 -9.94
C CYS A 227 -5.38 7.83 -8.44
N ASP A 228 -6.01 6.82 -7.84
CA ASP A 228 -6.39 6.80 -6.42
C ASP A 228 -5.16 6.91 -5.51
N LEU A 229 -4.14 6.08 -5.75
CA LEU A 229 -2.85 6.16 -5.04
C LEU A 229 -2.18 7.54 -5.18
N THR A 230 -2.16 8.08 -6.40
CA THR A 230 -1.58 9.40 -6.68
C THR A 230 -2.30 10.48 -5.88
N ARG A 231 -3.65 10.47 -5.90
CA ARG A 231 -4.49 11.43 -5.18
C ARG A 231 -4.31 11.31 -3.68
N ALA A 232 -4.23 10.10 -3.13
CA ALA A 232 -4.00 9.88 -1.70
C ALA A 232 -2.66 10.46 -1.24
N ALA A 233 -1.57 10.22 -1.98
CA ALA A 233 -0.26 10.76 -1.66
C ALA A 233 -0.23 12.30 -1.76
N VAL A 234 -0.82 12.87 -2.82
CA VAL A 234 -0.96 14.32 -2.97
C VAL A 234 -1.80 14.92 -1.83
N ASN A 235 -2.90 14.27 -1.47
CA ASN A 235 -3.78 14.71 -0.39
C ASN A 235 -3.07 14.67 0.97
N LEU A 236 -2.29 13.64 1.29
CA LEU A 236 -1.47 13.58 2.52
C LEU A 236 -0.47 14.74 2.63
N VAL A 237 0.15 15.14 1.52
CA VAL A 237 1.09 16.25 1.49
C VAL A 237 0.37 17.60 1.56
N LEU A 238 -0.61 17.81 0.68
CA LEU A 238 -1.25 19.12 0.50
C LEU A 238 -2.34 19.42 1.55
N SER A 239 -2.76 18.44 2.35
CA SER A 239 -3.54 18.66 3.59
C SER A 239 -2.66 19.04 4.79
N GLY A 240 -1.32 18.96 4.65
CA GLY A 240 -0.37 19.12 5.74
C GLY A 240 -0.32 17.95 6.73
N SER A 241 -0.95 16.81 6.40
CA SER A 241 -0.96 15.63 7.28
C SER A 241 0.45 15.10 7.53
N MET A 242 1.31 15.05 6.50
CA MET A 242 2.72 14.64 6.68
C MET A 242 3.58 15.64 7.48
N GLU A 243 3.12 16.89 7.63
CA GLU A 243 3.76 17.89 8.47
C GLU A 243 3.30 17.78 9.93
N ARG A 244 2.01 17.50 10.16
CA ARG A 244 1.45 17.26 11.51
C ARG A 244 1.88 15.91 12.09
N TYR A 245 2.02 14.89 11.24
CA TYR A 245 2.29 13.50 11.61
C TYR A 245 3.55 12.96 10.91
N PRO A 246 4.73 13.55 11.17
CA PRO A 246 5.94 13.30 10.38
C PRO A 246 6.61 11.94 10.68
N ALA A 247 6.27 11.27 11.78
CA ALA A 247 6.90 10.01 12.18
C ALA A 247 6.27 8.77 11.51
N ILE A 248 5.15 8.93 10.79
CA ILE A 248 4.54 7.85 10.01
C ILE A 248 5.43 7.53 8.80
N ARG A 249 5.73 6.24 8.61
CA ARG A 249 6.52 5.74 7.48
C ARG A 249 5.57 5.19 6.42
N TRP A 250 5.26 6.04 5.44
CA TRP A 250 4.34 5.74 4.35
C TRP A 250 5.01 4.93 3.24
N ILE A 251 4.40 3.80 2.88
CA ILE A 251 4.80 2.92 1.78
C ILE A 251 3.66 2.95 0.77
N LEU A 252 3.91 3.49 -0.43
CA LEU A 252 2.93 3.49 -1.51
C LEU A 252 3.09 2.21 -2.33
N ALA A 253 2.01 1.44 -2.47
CA ALA A 253 1.98 0.33 -3.41
C ALA A 253 2.11 0.82 -4.86
N GLU A 254 2.44 -0.09 -5.77
CA GLU A 254 2.44 0.17 -7.21
C GLU A 254 3.26 1.40 -7.64
N GLY A 255 4.40 1.61 -7.01
CA GLY A 255 5.27 2.76 -7.24
C GLY A 255 4.61 4.11 -6.98
N GLY A 256 3.51 4.15 -6.22
CA GLY A 256 2.74 5.37 -5.98
C GLY A 256 1.88 5.82 -7.15
N GLY A 257 1.55 4.90 -8.08
CA GLY A 257 0.76 5.20 -9.27
C GLY A 257 1.49 6.18 -10.19
N PHE A 258 0.84 7.30 -10.52
CA PHE A 258 1.41 8.36 -11.35
C PHE A 258 2.21 9.40 -10.55
N LEU A 259 2.34 9.24 -9.23
CA LEU A 259 3.02 10.23 -8.39
C LEU A 259 4.46 10.53 -8.85
N PRO A 260 5.33 9.54 -9.17
CA PRO A 260 6.68 9.83 -9.63
C PRO A 260 6.71 10.73 -10.86
N TYR A 261 5.82 10.46 -11.82
CA TYR A 261 5.67 11.28 -13.02
C TYR A 261 5.13 12.68 -12.71
N ALA A 262 4.16 12.79 -11.81
CA ALA A 262 3.48 14.04 -11.50
C ALA A 262 4.22 14.92 -10.47
N ALA A 263 5.28 14.42 -9.81
CA ALA A 263 5.88 15.04 -8.62
C ALA A 263 6.28 16.51 -8.82
N TRP A 264 6.93 16.84 -9.95
CA TRP A 264 7.30 18.22 -10.25
C TRP A 264 6.07 19.13 -10.41
N ARG A 265 5.02 18.64 -11.06
CA ARG A 265 3.77 19.40 -11.24
C ARG A 265 3.09 19.64 -9.90
N VAL A 266 3.07 18.63 -9.02
CA VAL A 266 2.53 18.75 -7.67
C VAL A 266 3.33 19.76 -6.85
N SER A 267 4.66 19.81 -7.00
CA SER A 267 5.49 20.77 -6.26
C SER A 267 5.29 22.23 -6.64
N LEU A 268 4.63 22.52 -7.77
CA LEU A 268 4.19 23.88 -8.11
C LEU A 268 3.22 24.45 -7.07
N ALA A 269 2.56 23.60 -6.28
CA ALA A 269 1.70 24.04 -5.17
C ALA A 269 2.46 24.90 -4.12
N ASN A 270 3.79 24.80 -4.04
CA ASN A 270 4.58 25.69 -3.17
C ASN A 270 4.47 27.18 -3.54
N ALA A 271 4.14 27.52 -4.80
CA ALA A 271 3.93 28.90 -5.23
C ALA A 271 2.50 29.40 -4.99
N MET A 272 1.60 28.52 -4.54
CA MET A 272 0.18 28.84 -4.35
C MET A 272 -0.08 29.20 -2.89
N PRO A 273 -0.78 30.33 -2.61
CA PRO A 273 -1.21 30.67 -1.26
C PRO A 273 -2.02 29.54 -0.61
N GLY A 274 -1.82 29.31 0.69
CA GLY A 274 -2.47 28.23 1.46
C GLY A 274 -1.69 26.91 1.44
N PHE A 275 -1.26 26.43 0.28
CA PHE A 275 -0.52 25.15 0.20
C PHE A 275 0.92 25.24 0.71
N ALA A 276 1.58 26.39 0.53
CA ALA A 276 2.91 26.63 1.08
C ALA A 276 2.94 26.49 2.62
N ASP A 277 1.84 26.82 3.30
CA ASP A 277 1.75 26.75 4.76
C ASP A 277 1.47 25.34 5.28
N LEU A 278 0.84 24.51 4.45
CA LEU A 278 0.56 23.10 4.74
C LEU A 278 1.78 22.21 4.48
N ALA A 279 2.66 22.61 3.56
CA ALA A 279 3.91 21.93 3.23
C ALA A 279 5.13 22.86 3.38
N PRO A 280 5.42 23.36 4.59
CA PRO A 280 6.42 24.40 4.82
C PRO A 280 7.86 23.97 4.54
N GLN A 281 8.16 22.67 4.57
CA GLN A 281 9.47 22.13 4.21
C GLN A 281 9.65 21.94 2.69
N GLY A 282 8.66 22.36 1.89
CA GLY A 282 8.61 22.16 0.43
C GLY A 282 7.91 20.86 0.05
N VAL A 283 6.98 20.92 -0.91
CA VAL A 283 6.16 19.76 -1.34
C VAL A 283 7.05 18.61 -1.82
N MET A 284 8.09 18.92 -2.61
CA MET A 284 9.04 17.91 -3.10
C MET A 284 9.76 17.19 -1.94
N THR A 285 10.01 17.87 -0.83
CA THR A 285 10.61 17.26 0.37
C THR A 285 9.71 16.17 0.92
N TYR A 286 8.40 16.41 1.06
CA TYR A 286 7.45 15.41 1.56
C TYR A 286 7.23 14.28 0.55
N LEU A 287 7.14 14.58 -0.75
CA LEU A 287 7.01 13.57 -1.80
C LEU A 287 8.19 12.57 -1.78
N ARG A 288 9.40 13.03 -1.48
CA ARG A 288 10.60 12.19 -1.34
C ARG A 288 10.68 11.41 -0.03
N ARG A 289 9.75 11.61 0.92
CA ARG A 289 9.68 10.83 2.18
C ARG A 289 8.97 9.49 2.01
N PHE A 290 8.12 9.36 0.99
CA PHE A 290 7.43 8.10 0.71
C PHE A 290 8.44 7.00 0.37
N TYR A 291 8.12 5.79 0.80
CA TYR A 291 8.67 4.57 0.24
C TYR A 291 7.75 4.07 -0.88
N PHE A 292 8.32 3.37 -1.86
CA PHE A 292 7.62 2.94 -3.07
C PHE A 292 7.82 1.44 -3.28
N ALA A 293 6.73 0.68 -3.21
CA ALA A 293 6.74 -0.75 -3.45
C ALA A 293 6.67 -1.05 -4.94
N THR A 294 7.50 -1.96 -5.45
CA THR A 294 7.68 -2.19 -6.90
C THR A 294 6.59 -3.03 -7.57
N SER A 295 5.48 -3.32 -6.88
CA SER A 295 4.39 -4.14 -7.44
C SER A 295 3.87 -3.51 -8.75
N SER A 296 3.52 -4.32 -9.74
CA SER A 296 2.89 -3.85 -10.99
C SER A 296 3.68 -2.82 -11.81
N LEU A 297 4.99 -2.63 -11.57
CA LEU A 297 5.80 -1.66 -12.30
C LEU A 297 6.43 -2.22 -13.57
N ALA A 298 6.38 -1.43 -14.64
CA ALA A 298 7.16 -1.63 -15.86
C ALA A 298 8.49 -0.88 -15.81
N LEU A 299 9.41 -1.22 -16.72
CA LEU A 299 10.75 -0.63 -16.78
C LEU A 299 10.77 0.92 -16.85
N PRO A 300 9.92 1.59 -17.65
CA PRO A 300 9.90 3.05 -17.66
C PRO A 300 9.48 3.68 -16.33
N ALA A 301 8.55 3.03 -15.61
CA ALA A 301 8.11 3.50 -14.30
C ALA A 301 9.23 3.42 -13.26
N LEU A 302 10.05 2.36 -13.32
CA LEU A 302 11.25 2.24 -12.47
C LEU A 302 12.27 3.35 -12.73
N ALA A 303 12.47 3.74 -14.00
CA ALA A 303 13.36 4.84 -14.35
C ALA A 303 12.86 6.18 -13.78
N VAL A 304 11.57 6.50 -13.98
CA VAL A 304 10.97 7.73 -13.44
C VAL A 304 11.02 7.75 -11.91
N LEU A 305 10.81 6.60 -11.26
CA LEU A 305 10.95 6.46 -9.82
C LEU A 305 12.38 6.75 -9.34
N GLY A 306 13.39 6.23 -10.05
CA GLY A 306 14.81 6.49 -9.75
C GLY A 306 15.23 7.96 -9.87
N GLU A 307 14.54 8.74 -10.71
CA GLU A 307 14.76 10.20 -10.81
C GLU A 307 14.13 10.98 -9.64
N LEU A 308 13.06 10.46 -9.04
CA LEU A 308 12.37 11.14 -7.94
C LEU A 308 13.10 10.92 -6.61
N VAL A 309 13.48 9.67 -6.31
CA VAL A 309 13.99 9.25 -5.00
C VAL A 309 15.28 8.44 -5.10
N GLU A 310 16.07 8.55 -4.03
CA GLU A 310 17.19 7.66 -3.76
C GLU A 310 16.72 6.18 -3.73
N PRO A 311 17.56 5.22 -4.17
CA PRO A 311 17.23 3.79 -4.17
C PRO A 311 16.72 3.27 -2.80
N SER A 312 17.21 3.86 -1.70
CA SER A 312 16.81 3.54 -0.31
C SER A 312 15.31 3.73 0.00
N ARG A 313 14.57 4.40 -0.89
CA ARG A 313 13.11 4.57 -0.81
C ARG A 313 12.33 3.53 -1.62
N VAL A 314 12.99 2.68 -2.38
CA VAL A 314 12.34 1.69 -3.23
C VAL A 314 12.41 0.31 -2.57
N LEU A 315 11.26 -0.35 -2.47
CA LEU A 315 11.07 -1.62 -1.77
C LEU A 315 10.55 -2.70 -2.73
N TYR A 316 11.10 -3.90 -2.63
CA TYR A 316 10.59 -5.03 -3.39
C TYR A 316 9.18 -5.41 -2.93
N ALA A 317 8.27 -5.41 -3.88
CA ALA A 317 6.98 -6.07 -3.76
C ALA A 317 6.65 -6.77 -5.07
N ARG A 318 5.99 -7.92 -4.94
CA ARG A 318 5.53 -8.68 -6.10
C ARG A 318 4.03 -8.48 -6.28
N ALA A 319 3.60 -8.20 -7.52
CA ALA A 319 2.19 -8.31 -7.88
C ALA A 319 1.83 -9.77 -8.19
N ASP A 320 0.57 -10.13 -7.98
CA ASP A 320 0.01 -11.45 -8.33
C ASP A 320 0.29 -11.88 -9.77
N GLN A 321 0.42 -10.93 -10.70
CA GLN A 321 0.57 -11.19 -12.13
C GLN A 321 2.01 -11.24 -12.67
N ALA A 322 3.01 -10.61 -12.03
CA ALA A 322 4.41 -10.65 -12.48
C ALA A 322 5.42 -10.15 -11.44
N ALA A 323 6.66 -10.67 -11.50
CA ALA A 323 7.79 -10.07 -10.78
C ALA A 323 8.18 -8.72 -11.42
N PRO A 324 8.58 -7.72 -10.61
CA PRO A 324 9.08 -6.45 -11.15
C PRO A 324 10.32 -6.69 -12.03
N PRO A 325 10.50 -5.94 -13.13
CA PRO A 325 11.57 -6.17 -14.11
C PRO A 325 12.95 -5.66 -13.63
N LEU A 326 13.32 -5.94 -12.37
CA LEU A 326 14.55 -5.46 -11.73
C LEU A 326 15.82 -5.95 -12.42
N ALA A 327 15.84 -7.20 -12.91
CA ALA A 327 16.97 -7.70 -13.69
C ALA A 327 17.16 -6.90 -14.99
N LYS A 328 16.05 -6.52 -15.64
CA LYS A 328 16.09 -5.68 -16.84
C LYS A 328 16.54 -4.25 -16.49
N ALA A 329 16.08 -3.71 -15.37
CA ALA A 329 16.54 -2.41 -14.85
C ALA A 329 18.05 -2.36 -14.64
N GLN A 330 18.65 -3.46 -14.16
CA GLN A 330 20.11 -3.60 -14.11
C GLN A 330 20.75 -3.55 -15.49
N GLN A 331 20.24 -4.37 -16.41
CA GLN A 331 20.82 -4.51 -17.75
C GLN A 331 20.82 -3.21 -18.54
N VAL A 332 19.81 -2.35 -18.33
CA VAL A 332 19.71 -1.04 -18.99
C VAL A 332 20.33 0.10 -18.17
N GLY A 333 20.94 -0.19 -17.03
CA GLY A 333 21.67 0.78 -16.23
C GLY A 333 20.80 1.74 -15.41
N ILE A 334 19.53 1.43 -15.15
CA ILE A 334 18.70 2.23 -14.23
C ILE A 334 19.25 2.13 -12.80
N TRP A 335 19.62 0.91 -12.38
CA TRP A 335 20.19 0.64 -11.06
C TRP A 335 21.34 -0.35 -11.15
N SER A 336 22.36 -0.15 -10.33
CA SER A 336 23.48 -1.05 -10.11
C SER A 336 23.06 -2.33 -9.38
N ALA A 337 23.94 -3.33 -9.39
CA ALA A 337 23.74 -4.57 -8.64
C ALA A 337 23.59 -4.32 -7.12
N ALA A 338 24.33 -3.35 -6.57
CA ALA A 338 24.27 -3.00 -5.15
C ALA A 338 22.93 -2.35 -4.79
N GLU A 339 22.45 -1.41 -5.60
CA GLU A 339 21.14 -0.77 -5.40
C GLU A 339 20.01 -1.79 -5.49
N LEU A 340 20.09 -2.74 -6.43
CA LEU A 340 19.10 -3.81 -6.54
C LEU A 340 19.11 -4.77 -5.35
N ALA A 341 20.28 -5.06 -4.77
CA ALA A 341 20.35 -5.84 -3.54
C ALA A 341 19.67 -5.11 -2.37
N GLY A 342 19.85 -3.78 -2.30
CA GLY A 342 19.11 -2.92 -1.37
C GLY A 342 17.60 -2.99 -1.59
N ILE A 343 17.14 -2.77 -2.82
CA ILE A 343 15.70 -2.79 -3.18
C ILE A 343 15.07 -4.14 -2.86
N ARG A 344 15.77 -5.23 -3.18
CA ARG A 344 15.30 -6.61 -2.94
C ARG A 344 15.12 -6.94 -1.47
N ARG A 345 15.89 -6.32 -0.57
CA ARG A 345 15.91 -6.74 0.84
C ARG A 345 16.37 -5.64 1.79
N GLY A 346 17.58 -5.11 1.60
CA GLY A 346 18.24 -4.24 2.58
C GLY A 346 17.42 -3.02 3.00
N HIS A 347 16.70 -2.40 2.06
CA HIS A 347 15.88 -1.22 2.35
C HIS A 347 14.64 -1.56 3.19
N ALA A 348 14.02 -2.73 2.97
CA ALA A 348 12.89 -3.18 3.78
C ALA A 348 13.31 -3.45 5.23
N LEU A 349 14.52 -3.95 5.46
CA LEU A 349 15.05 -4.18 6.81
C LEU A 349 15.21 -2.87 7.62
N SER A 350 15.37 -1.72 6.96
CA SER A 350 15.36 -0.40 7.63
C SER A 350 14.02 -0.09 8.31
N LEU A 351 12.93 -0.65 7.78
CA LEU A 351 11.56 -0.49 8.26
C LEU A 351 11.17 -1.65 9.19
N PHE A 352 11.60 -2.87 8.86
CA PHE A 352 11.20 -4.10 9.54
C PHE A 352 12.44 -4.88 10.04
N PRO A 353 13.17 -4.36 11.03
CA PRO A 353 14.47 -4.90 11.43
C PRO A 353 14.40 -6.31 12.03
N ARG A 354 13.22 -6.75 12.51
CA ARG A 354 13.06 -8.09 13.12
C ARG A 354 13.27 -9.26 12.15
N PHE A 355 13.27 -9.00 10.85
CA PHE A 355 13.51 -10.00 9.80
C PHE A 355 14.98 -10.08 9.36
N ALA A 356 15.84 -9.22 9.90
CA ALA A 356 17.26 -9.22 9.59
C ALA A 356 17.91 -10.53 10.03
N GLN A 357 18.74 -11.10 9.15
CA GLN A 357 19.53 -12.27 9.45
C GLN A 357 20.87 -11.88 10.09
N PRO A 358 21.52 -12.79 10.83
CA PRO A 358 22.86 -12.56 11.36
C PRO A 358 23.84 -12.14 10.25
N GLY A 359 24.50 -11.00 10.45
CA GLY A 359 25.46 -10.45 9.49
C GLY A 359 24.89 -9.42 8.51
N GLU A 360 23.57 -9.19 8.50
CA GLU A 360 22.97 -8.12 7.68
C GLU A 360 23.09 -6.76 8.38
N GLY A 361 23.69 -5.79 7.70
CA GLY A 361 23.75 -4.41 8.17
C GLY A 361 22.38 -3.74 8.02
N VAL A 362 21.75 -3.36 9.12
CA VAL A 362 20.48 -2.62 9.11
C VAL A 362 20.77 -1.14 9.40
N VAL A 363 20.53 -0.29 8.40
CA VAL A 363 20.51 1.16 8.59
C VAL A 363 19.07 1.55 8.94
N PRO A 364 18.78 2.11 10.12
CA PRO A 364 17.42 2.48 10.49
C PRO A 364 16.82 3.51 9.53
N ALA A 365 15.53 3.35 9.21
CA ALA A 365 14.79 4.34 8.44
C ALA A 365 14.78 5.71 9.16
N PRO A 366 14.97 6.83 8.46
CA PRO A 366 14.97 8.14 9.10
C PRO A 366 13.61 8.43 9.73
N VAL A 367 13.65 9.05 10.92
CA VAL A 367 12.48 9.66 11.57
C VAL A 367 12.43 11.11 11.13
N PHE A 368 11.35 11.52 10.47
CA PHE A 368 11.17 12.91 10.07
C PHE A 368 10.57 13.72 11.20
N THR A 369 10.80 15.03 11.16
CA THR A 369 10.24 16.00 12.10
C THR A 369 9.51 17.10 11.35
N SER A 370 8.60 17.76 12.05
CA SER A 370 7.93 18.97 11.58
C SER A 370 8.91 20.14 11.50
N GLU A 371 8.54 21.20 10.79
CA GLU A 371 9.25 22.47 10.76
C GLU A 371 9.49 22.97 12.20
N THR A 372 10.73 23.37 12.47
CA THR A 372 11.12 23.90 13.78
C THR A 372 10.43 25.23 14.08
N SER A 373 10.25 25.58 15.36
CA SER A 373 9.67 26.87 15.77
C SER A 373 10.43 28.06 15.21
N LEU A 374 11.76 27.97 15.08
CA LEU A 374 12.60 29.01 14.50
C LEU A 374 12.34 29.19 13.00
N GLN A 375 12.23 28.10 12.25
CA GLN A 375 11.89 28.14 10.82
C GLN A 375 10.49 28.73 10.62
N ARG A 376 9.52 28.29 11.42
CA ARG A 376 8.14 28.81 11.39
C ARG A 376 8.10 30.32 11.67
N LEU A 377 8.85 30.79 12.67
CA LEU A 377 8.92 32.22 13.01
C LEU A 377 9.59 33.03 11.89
N LYS A 378 10.67 32.53 11.30
CA LYS A 378 11.31 33.15 10.11
C LYS A 378 10.35 33.25 8.94
N ARG A 379 9.60 32.17 8.66
CA ARG A 379 8.60 32.12 7.58
C ARG A 379 7.46 33.11 7.83
N ALA A 380 6.89 33.13 9.02
CA ALA A 380 5.83 34.06 9.40
C ALA A 380 6.29 35.53 9.30
N ALA A 381 7.54 35.83 9.66
CA ALA A 381 8.11 37.17 9.52
C ALA A 381 8.34 37.59 8.05
N ALA A 382 8.57 36.65 7.15
CA ALA A 382 8.79 36.91 5.73
C ALA A 382 7.48 37.05 4.92
N GLN A 383 6.35 36.52 5.42
CA GLN A 383 5.06 36.55 4.73
C GLN A 383 4.57 37.97 4.37
N PRO A 384 4.63 38.99 5.26
CA PRO A 384 4.21 40.35 4.92
C PRO A 384 5.03 40.96 3.77
N LEU A 385 6.34 40.67 3.73
CA LEU A 385 7.24 41.17 2.70
C LEU A 385 6.96 40.52 1.34
N ALA A 386 6.70 39.20 1.34
CA ALA A 386 6.30 38.47 0.15
C ALA A 386 4.96 38.96 -0.41
N ALA A 387 3.97 39.17 0.47
CA ALA A 387 2.66 39.72 0.08
C ALA A 387 2.77 41.14 -0.50
N LEU A 388 3.65 41.98 0.05
CA LEU A 388 3.92 43.32 -0.48
C LEU A 388 4.58 43.25 -1.86
N MET A 389 5.60 42.41 -2.04
CA MET A 389 6.27 42.21 -3.33
C MET A 389 5.33 41.69 -4.43
N GLN A 390 4.37 40.84 -4.07
CA GLN A 390 3.39 40.32 -5.01
C GLN A 390 2.41 41.40 -5.46
N ARG A 391 1.94 42.25 -4.53
CA ARG A 391 1.12 43.43 -4.85
C ARG A 391 1.83 44.51 -5.67
N MET A 392 3.17 44.52 -5.70
CA MET A 392 3.95 45.45 -6.53
C MET A 392 4.20 44.91 -7.95
N LYS A 393 3.95 43.62 -8.19
CA LYS A 393 4.08 42.98 -9.52
C LYS A 393 2.77 43.01 -10.31
N ASP A 394 1.64 43.06 -9.62
CA ASP A 394 0.30 43.31 -10.17
C ASP A 394 0.07 44.82 -10.33
#